data_AF-A0AAV1LTU8-F1
#
_entry.id   AF-A0AAV1LTU8-F1
#
_cell.length_a   1.000
_cell.length_b   1.000
_cell.length_c   1.000
_cell.angle_alpha   90.00
_cell.angle_beta   90.00
_cell.angle_gamma   90.00
#
_symmetry.space_group_name_H-M   'P 1'
#
loop_
_entity.id
_entity.type
_entity.pdbx_description
1 polymer ?
#
loop_
_entity_poly.entity_id
_entity_poly.type
_entity_poly.pdbx_seq_one_letter_code
_entity_poly.pdbx_strand_id
1 'polypeptide(L)'
;MPTEYAVLLKHCLTSGYLLWKEEFYMQVDGVAMGSPVSPVVADIFMEDFEEKALLTAPVNPRFYKRYVDDTFTILPSDKVTAFLNHLNSINPKIQFTMELEANNTLAFLEVLVIRNPDNTIGHTVYRKNTHTNRYLNGESHHHPSQLATVGKSLFQRARGICDRKHLAAELQHVEQVLQDNKLRATSQ
;
A
#
# COMPACT_ATOMS: atom_id res chain seq x y z
N MET A 1 20.14 21.47 -9.76
CA MET A 1 20.79 20.13 -9.89
C MET A 1 21.90 20.28 -10.92
N PRO A 2 23.13 19.79 -10.66
CA PRO A 2 24.18 19.79 -11.68
C PRO A 2 23.71 19.06 -12.95
N THR A 3 24.04 19.62 -14.11
CA THR A 3 23.54 19.19 -15.43
C THR A 3 23.91 17.73 -15.74
N GLU A 4 25.02 17.27 -15.20
CA GLU A 4 25.55 15.92 -15.34
C GLU A 4 24.60 14.87 -14.78
N TYR A 5 23.93 15.15 -13.66
CA TYR A 5 22.94 14.24 -13.08
C TYR A 5 21.70 14.11 -13.95
N ALA A 6 21.26 15.19 -14.61
CA ALA A 6 20.13 15.15 -15.53
C ALA A 6 20.43 14.26 -16.75
N VAL A 7 21.67 14.28 -17.25
CA VAL A 7 22.12 13.38 -18.34
C VAL A 7 22.10 11.92 -17.88
N LEU A 8 22.62 11.62 -16.69
CA LEU A 8 22.60 10.26 -16.14
C LEU A 8 21.17 9.77 -15.86
N LEU A 9 20.31 10.61 -15.28
CA LEU A 9 18.90 10.28 -15.06
C LEU A 9 18.19 9.97 -16.37
N LYS A 10 18.39 10.80 -17.40
CA LYS A 10 17.84 10.55 -18.74
C LYS A 10 18.32 9.22 -19.28
N HIS A 11 19.59 8.90 -19.15
CA HIS A 11 20.13 7.60 -19.56
C HIS A 11 19.43 6.44 -18.82
N CYS A 12 19.37 6.49 -17.48
CA CYS A 12 18.70 5.47 -16.67
C CYS A 12 17.22 5.27 -17.02
N LEU A 13 16.49 6.35 -17.35
CA LEU A 13 15.06 6.30 -17.67
C LEU A 13 14.77 5.85 -19.11
N THR A 14 15.75 5.97 -20.02
CA THR A 14 15.59 5.62 -21.45
C THR A 14 16.22 4.30 -21.84
N SER A 15 17.04 3.69 -20.97
CA SER A 15 17.77 2.44 -21.24
C SER A 15 17.18 1.23 -20.51
N GLY A 16 15.85 1.20 -20.32
CA GLY A 16 15.13 0.09 -19.71
C GLY A 16 14.97 -1.10 -20.67
N TYR A 17 16.02 -1.91 -20.83
CA TYR A 17 15.98 -3.15 -21.60
C TYR A 17 15.60 -4.34 -20.72
N LEU A 18 14.78 -5.25 -21.23
CA LEU A 18 14.46 -6.52 -20.59
C LEU A 18 14.60 -7.67 -21.59
N LEU A 19 15.07 -8.81 -21.10
CA LEU A 19 15.14 -10.06 -21.86
C LEU A 19 13.92 -10.91 -21.50
N TRP A 20 13.13 -11.30 -22.50
CA TRP A 20 12.00 -12.18 -22.32
C TRP A 20 11.92 -13.18 -23.47
N LYS A 21 11.91 -14.48 -23.15
CA LYS A 21 11.93 -15.57 -24.14
C LYS A 21 13.02 -15.39 -25.20
N GLU A 22 14.24 -15.10 -24.75
CA GLU A 22 15.44 -14.89 -25.59
C GLU A 22 15.39 -13.65 -26.51
N GLU A 23 14.32 -12.84 -26.43
CA GLU A 23 14.17 -11.61 -27.19
C GLU A 23 14.36 -10.38 -26.28
N PHE A 24 15.04 -9.36 -26.83
CA PHE A 24 15.24 -8.09 -26.14
C PHE A 24 14.09 -7.13 -26.42
N TYR A 25 13.54 -6.56 -25.35
CA TYR A 25 12.53 -5.52 -25.40
C TYR A 25 13.06 -4.26 -24.75
N MET A 26 12.62 -3.11 -25.23
CA MET A 26 12.91 -1.80 -24.66
C MET A 26 11.63 -1.17 -24.18
N GLN A 27 11.61 -0.70 -22.93
CA GLN A 27 10.49 0.05 -22.40
C GLN A 27 10.44 1.44 -23.05
N VAL A 28 9.33 1.73 -23.73
CA VAL A 28 9.14 3.00 -24.46
C VAL A 28 8.31 4.03 -23.70
N ASP A 29 7.59 3.60 -22.67
CA ASP A 29 6.72 4.44 -21.86
C ASP A 29 6.70 3.98 -20.40
N GLY A 30 6.55 4.93 -19.49
CA GLY A 30 6.73 4.73 -18.06
C GLY A 30 8.19 4.55 -17.63
N VAL A 31 8.38 4.13 -16.39
CA VAL A 31 9.69 3.93 -15.77
C VAL A 31 9.95 2.46 -15.49
N ALA A 32 11.21 2.02 -15.55
CA ALA A 32 11.57 0.62 -15.38
C ALA A 32 11.33 0.14 -13.94
N MET A 33 10.55 -0.92 -13.77
CA MET A 33 10.41 -1.59 -12.47
C MET A 33 11.76 -2.15 -12.02
N GLY A 34 12.10 -1.96 -10.74
CA GLY A 34 13.38 -2.41 -10.16
C GLY A 34 14.55 -1.44 -10.36
N SER A 35 14.40 -0.38 -11.15
CA SER A 35 15.39 0.70 -11.20
C SER A 35 15.33 1.55 -9.92
N PRO A 36 16.46 1.84 -9.25
CA PRO A 36 16.48 2.64 -8.02
C PRO A 36 15.92 4.07 -8.17
N VAL A 37 15.95 4.63 -9.39
CA VAL A 37 15.47 5.99 -9.66
C VAL A 37 13.98 6.04 -10.00
N SER A 38 13.39 4.92 -10.42
CA SER A 38 12.01 4.87 -10.89
C SER A 38 10.97 5.29 -9.86
N PRO A 39 11.03 4.85 -8.58
CA PRO A 39 10.04 5.26 -7.58
C PRO A 39 10.00 6.78 -7.39
N VAL A 40 11.17 7.42 -7.32
CA VAL A 40 11.27 8.88 -7.14
C VAL A 40 10.69 9.63 -8.33
N VAL A 41 10.98 9.18 -9.56
CA VAL A 41 10.46 9.82 -10.77
C VAL A 41 8.95 9.62 -10.91
N ALA A 42 8.45 8.42 -10.57
CA ALA A 42 7.02 8.14 -10.53
C ALA A 42 6.31 9.04 -9.49
N ASP A 43 6.88 9.20 -8.30
CA ASP A 43 6.31 10.07 -7.26
C ASP A 43 6.25 11.53 -7.68
N ILE A 44 7.32 12.07 -8.30
CA ILE A 44 7.34 13.45 -8.82
C ILE A 44 6.25 13.66 -9.88
N PHE A 45 6.11 12.70 -10.81
CA PHE A 45 5.08 12.78 -11.83
C PHE A 45 3.67 12.71 -11.23
N MET A 46 3.45 11.79 -10.28
CA MET A 46 2.16 11.64 -9.62
C MET A 46 1.82 12.84 -8.75
N GLU A 47 2.80 13.50 -8.12
CA GLU A 47 2.58 14.74 -7.36
C GLU A 47 2.07 15.88 -8.26
N ASP A 48 2.71 16.12 -9.42
CA ASP A 48 2.23 17.11 -10.41
C ASP A 48 0.85 16.75 -10.98
N PHE A 49 0.60 15.47 -11.23
CA PHE A 49 -0.71 14.97 -11.65
C PHE A 49 -1.78 15.26 -10.57
N GLU A 50 -1.52 14.90 -9.32
CA GLU A 50 -2.43 15.03 -8.19
C GLU A 50 -2.72 16.49 -7.86
N GLU A 51 -1.71 17.37 -7.92
CA GLU A 51 -1.88 18.80 -7.73
C GLU A 51 -2.89 19.37 -8.73
N LYS A 52 -2.71 19.07 -10.02
CA LYS A 52 -3.65 19.50 -11.08
C LYS A 52 -5.04 18.91 -10.86
N ALA A 53 -5.10 17.62 -10.53
CA ALA A 53 -6.36 16.91 -10.34
C ALA A 53 -7.16 17.48 -9.17
N LEU A 54 -6.50 17.72 -8.02
CA LEU A 54 -7.14 18.23 -6.81
C LEU A 54 -7.53 19.72 -6.94
N LEU A 55 -6.73 20.54 -7.62
CA LEU A 55 -7.06 21.95 -7.89
C LEU A 55 -8.30 22.12 -8.77
N THR A 56 -8.51 21.20 -9.70
CA THR A 56 -9.60 21.26 -10.69
C THR A 56 -10.77 20.34 -10.36
N ALA A 57 -10.74 19.68 -9.20
CA ALA A 57 -11.73 18.70 -8.82
C ALA A 57 -13.13 19.32 -8.71
N PRO A 58 -14.18 18.66 -9.23
CA PRO A 58 -15.55 19.15 -9.09
C PRO A 58 -16.02 19.16 -7.63
N VAL A 59 -15.37 18.37 -6.78
CA VAL A 59 -15.62 18.27 -5.33
C VAL A 59 -14.28 18.10 -4.63
N ASN A 60 -14.02 18.93 -3.63
CA ASN A 60 -12.82 18.82 -2.82
C ASN A 60 -12.96 17.66 -1.82
N PRO A 61 -12.06 16.66 -1.85
CA PRO A 61 -12.06 15.62 -0.83
C PRO A 61 -11.71 16.20 0.54
N ARG A 62 -12.36 15.69 1.59
CA ARG A 62 -12.03 16.05 2.97
C ARG A 62 -10.67 15.50 3.37
N PHE A 63 -10.28 14.38 2.77
CA PHE A 63 -8.99 13.74 2.97
C PHE A 63 -8.58 13.07 1.66
N TYR A 64 -7.33 13.24 1.26
CA TYR A 64 -6.70 12.54 0.14
C TYR A 64 -5.24 12.29 0.50
N LYS A 65 -4.83 11.03 0.50
CA LYS A 65 -3.43 10.63 0.67
C LYS A 65 -3.11 9.47 -0.27
N ARG A 66 -1.90 9.49 -0.80
CA ARG A 66 -1.36 8.42 -1.63
C ARG A 66 -0.21 7.72 -0.92
N TYR A 67 -0.14 6.40 -1.08
CA TYR A 67 0.99 5.57 -0.72
C TYR A 67 1.39 4.77 -1.97
N VAL A 68 2.49 5.17 -2.61
CA VAL A 68 2.93 4.63 -3.91
C VAL A 68 1.81 4.75 -4.96
N ASP A 69 1.13 3.65 -5.28
CA ASP A 69 0.04 3.54 -6.26
C ASP A 69 -1.36 3.57 -5.62
N ASP A 70 -1.47 3.28 -4.32
CA ASP A 70 -2.75 3.25 -3.61
C ASP A 70 -3.13 4.63 -3.05
N THR A 71 -4.40 5.02 -3.22
CA THR A 71 -4.92 6.29 -2.67
C THR A 71 -6.06 6.04 -1.68
N PHE A 72 -6.13 6.84 -0.64
CA PHE A 72 -7.21 6.84 0.35
C PHE A 72 -7.90 8.19 0.36
N THR A 73 -9.21 8.19 0.07
CA THR A 73 -10.01 9.40 -0.12
C THR A 73 -11.27 9.38 0.73
N ILE A 74 -11.58 10.52 1.39
CA ILE A 74 -12.85 10.73 2.10
C ILE A 74 -13.64 11.82 1.39
N LEU A 75 -14.83 11.47 0.90
CA LEU A 75 -15.67 12.30 0.05
C LEU A 75 -17.16 11.89 0.23
N PRO A 76 -18.15 12.77 0.00
CA PRO A 76 -19.56 12.36 0.05
C PRO A 76 -19.88 11.24 -0.94
N SER A 77 -20.68 10.27 -0.53
CA SER A 77 -20.93 9.04 -1.30
C SER A 77 -21.54 9.29 -2.68
N ASP A 78 -22.32 10.36 -2.86
CA ASP A 78 -22.93 10.74 -4.14
C ASP A 78 -21.94 11.42 -5.11
N LYS A 79 -20.73 11.74 -4.66
CA LYS A 79 -19.72 12.46 -5.44
C LYS A 79 -18.54 11.59 -5.89
N VAL A 80 -18.42 10.36 -5.37
CA VAL A 80 -17.26 9.48 -5.63
C VAL A 80 -17.06 9.17 -7.11
N THR A 81 -18.14 8.88 -7.86
CA THR A 81 -18.07 8.59 -9.29
C THR A 81 -17.63 9.81 -10.09
N ALA A 82 -18.11 11.00 -9.74
CA ALA A 82 -17.71 12.24 -10.42
C ALA A 82 -16.22 12.54 -10.19
N PHE A 83 -15.73 12.29 -8.96
CA PHE A 83 -14.32 12.44 -8.63
C PHE A 83 -13.44 11.42 -9.37
N LEU A 84 -13.84 10.15 -9.44
CA LEU A 84 -13.11 9.12 -10.20
C LEU A 84 -13.02 9.46 -11.69
N ASN A 85 -14.15 9.87 -12.29
CA ASN A 85 -14.18 10.28 -13.70
C ASN A 85 -13.28 11.50 -13.95
N HIS A 86 -13.24 12.44 -13.01
CA HIS A 86 -12.34 13.59 -13.07
C HIS A 86 -10.87 13.15 -13.05
N LEU A 87 -10.45 12.31 -12.09
CA LEU A 87 -9.08 11.78 -12.03
C LEU A 87 -8.68 11.13 -13.36
N ASN A 88 -9.55 10.27 -13.91
CA ASN A 88 -9.28 9.56 -15.18
C ASN A 88 -9.29 10.46 -16.42
N SER A 89 -9.79 11.69 -16.30
CA SER A 89 -9.77 12.68 -17.39
C SER A 89 -8.47 13.47 -17.46
N ILE A 90 -7.67 13.51 -16.39
CA ILE A 90 -6.46 14.34 -16.30
C ILE A 90 -5.36 13.82 -17.23
N ASN A 91 -5.16 12.50 -17.29
CA ASN A 91 -4.18 11.88 -18.18
C ASN A 91 -4.70 10.54 -18.71
N PRO A 92 -4.81 10.34 -20.04
CA PRO A 92 -5.33 9.09 -20.60
C PRO A 92 -4.51 7.86 -20.25
N LYS A 93 -3.22 8.02 -19.89
CA LYS A 93 -2.32 6.91 -19.55
C LYS A 93 -2.37 6.50 -18.07
N ILE A 94 -3.00 7.30 -17.21
CA ILE A 94 -3.16 7.00 -15.79
C ILE A 94 -4.65 6.74 -15.52
N GLN A 95 -4.97 5.50 -15.14
CA GLN A 95 -6.34 5.08 -14.90
C GLN A 95 -6.47 4.61 -13.45
N PHE A 96 -7.28 5.33 -12.70
CA PHE A 96 -7.70 4.99 -11.35
C PHE A 96 -8.89 4.04 -11.41
N THR A 97 -8.89 3.10 -10.48
CA THR A 97 -10.06 2.34 -10.05
C THR A 97 -10.44 2.77 -8.64
N MET A 98 -11.65 2.41 -8.19
CA MET A 98 -12.07 2.69 -6.82
C MET A 98 -12.67 1.46 -6.16
N GLU A 99 -12.36 1.30 -4.88
CA GLU A 99 -13.09 0.45 -3.96
C GLU A 99 -13.93 1.34 -3.05
N LEU A 100 -15.21 1.02 -2.90
CA LEU A 100 -16.12 1.77 -2.04
C LEU A 100 -16.21 1.10 -0.68
N GLU A 101 -16.43 1.92 0.35
CA GLU A 101 -16.76 1.43 1.69
C GLU A 101 -17.97 0.51 1.64
N ALA A 102 -17.84 -0.67 2.27
CA ALA A 102 -18.91 -1.64 2.42
C ALA A 102 -19.04 -2.02 3.90
N ASN A 103 -20.28 -2.09 4.40
CA ASN A 103 -20.57 -2.42 5.80
C ASN A 103 -19.82 -1.54 6.81
N ASN A 104 -19.70 -0.24 6.52
CA ASN A 104 -18.92 0.72 7.31
C ASN A 104 -17.42 0.39 7.43
N THR A 105 -16.87 -0.36 6.47
CA THR A 105 -15.46 -0.74 6.46
C THR A 105 -14.85 -0.53 5.08
N LEU A 106 -13.56 -0.22 5.07
CA LEU A 106 -12.76 -0.14 3.86
C LEU A 106 -11.33 -0.55 4.18
N ALA A 107 -10.76 -1.45 3.38
CA ALA A 107 -9.36 -1.83 3.51
C ALA A 107 -8.47 -0.79 2.84
N PHE A 108 -7.34 -0.48 3.47
CA PHE A 108 -6.25 0.30 2.88
C PHE A 108 -4.92 -0.28 3.34
N LEU A 109 -4.15 -0.86 2.42
CA LEU A 109 -2.93 -1.61 2.73
C LEU A 109 -3.18 -2.72 3.78
N GLU A 110 -2.46 -2.70 4.90
CA GLU A 110 -2.62 -3.64 6.02
C GLU A 110 -3.66 -3.18 7.07
N VAL A 111 -4.42 -2.11 6.80
CA VAL A 111 -5.36 -1.51 7.75
C VAL A 111 -6.80 -1.70 7.28
N LEU A 112 -7.64 -2.24 8.14
CA LEU A 112 -9.09 -2.23 7.97
C LEU A 112 -9.61 -1.00 8.70
N VAL A 113 -10.03 0.01 7.93
CA VAL A 113 -10.65 1.23 8.45
C VAL A 113 -12.11 0.95 8.71
N ILE A 114 -12.60 1.32 9.90
CA ILE A 114 -13.97 1.07 10.36
C ILE A 114 -14.61 2.40 10.73
N ARG A 115 -15.73 2.76 10.10
CA ARG A 115 -16.54 3.90 10.53
C ARG A 115 -17.47 3.48 11.67
N ASN A 116 -17.24 4.01 12.85
CA ASN A 116 -18.08 3.75 14.02
C ASN A 116 -19.42 4.53 13.92
N PRO A 117 -20.47 4.10 14.66
CA PRO A 117 -21.77 4.78 14.66
C PRO A 117 -21.74 6.26 15.10
N ASP A 118 -20.75 6.63 15.90
CA ASP A 118 -20.50 8.01 16.34
C ASP A 118 -19.67 8.84 15.34
N ASN A 119 -19.43 8.29 14.13
CA ASN A 119 -18.58 8.84 13.07
C ASN A 119 -17.08 8.95 13.42
N THR A 120 -16.63 8.32 14.50
CA THR A 120 -15.20 8.12 14.74
C THR A 120 -14.65 7.00 13.85
N ILE A 121 -13.32 6.95 13.69
CA ILE A 121 -12.64 5.93 12.90
C ILE A 121 -12.00 4.91 13.84
N GLY A 122 -12.44 3.66 13.74
CA GLY A 122 -11.74 2.50 14.25
C GLY A 122 -10.78 1.93 13.22
N HIS A 123 -9.79 1.17 13.67
CA HIS A 123 -8.79 0.54 12.81
C HIS A 123 -8.25 -0.75 13.43
N THR A 124 -8.05 -1.74 12.57
CA THR A 124 -7.45 -3.03 12.93
C THR A 124 -6.66 -3.60 11.75
N VAL A 125 -5.93 -4.70 11.94
CA VAL A 125 -5.16 -5.34 10.87
C VAL A 125 -6.10 -5.95 9.84
N TYR A 126 -5.95 -5.54 8.58
CA TYR A 126 -6.63 -6.16 7.46
C TYR A 126 -5.86 -7.39 6.95
N ARG A 127 -6.59 -8.44 6.61
CA ARG A 127 -6.06 -9.65 5.95
C ARG A 127 -6.95 -9.95 4.75
N LYS A 128 -6.34 -10.07 3.57
CA LYS A 128 -7.06 -10.51 2.35
C LYS A 128 -7.65 -11.91 2.57
N ASN A 129 -8.72 -12.23 1.86
CA ASN A 129 -9.36 -13.57 1.95
C ASN A 129 -8.41 -14.73 1.59
N THR A 130 -7.35 -14.45 0.83
CA THR A 130 -6.30 -15.41 0.47
C THR A 130 -5.21 -15.56 1.53
N HIS A 131 -5.26 -14.80 2.62
CA HIS A 131 -4.28 -14.89 3.69
C HIS A 131 -4.44 -16.19 4.48
N THR A 132 -3.39 -17.00 4.50
CA THR A 132 -3.42 -18.36 5.06
C THR A 132 -2.89 -18.45 6.49
N ASN A 133 -2.45 -17.34 7.08
CA ASN A 133 -1.72 -17.32 8.36
C ASN A 133 -0.49 -18.25 8.40
N ARG A 134 0.08 -18.58 7.23
CA ARG A 134 1.32 -19.37 7.15
C ARG A 134 2.53 -18.45 7.23
N TYR A 135 3.36 -18.69 8.21
CA TYR A 135 4.62 -17.99 8.45
C TYR A 135 5.78 -18.99 8.48
N LEU A 136 6.97 -18.52 8.86
CA LEU A 136 8.13 -19.38 9.02
C LEU A 136 7.84 -20.44 10.09
N ASN A 137 8.03 -21.71 9.73
CA ASN A 137 7.76 -22.81 10.66
C ASN A 137 8.84 -22.85 11.76
N GLY A 138 8.46 -22.98 13.03
CA GLY A 138 9.40 -23.03 14.16
C GLY A 138 10.39 -24.20 14.15
N GLU A 139 10.08 -25.27 13.43
CA GLU A 139 10.98 -26.43 13.22
C GLU A 139 11.83 -26.29 11.95
N SER A 140 11.62 -25.24 11.17
CA SER A 140 12.55 -24.93 10.10
C SER A 140 13.87 -24.55 10.75
N HIS A 141 14.97 -25.20 10.35
CA HIS A 141 16.32 -25.03 10.91
C HIS A 141 16.95 -23.63 10.68
N HIS A 142 16.12 -22.59 10.58
CA HIS A 142 16.51 -21.19 10.53
C HIS A 142 17.08 -20.75 11.88
N HIS A 143 17.93 -19.75 11.84
CA HIS A 143 18.54 -19.19 13.04
C HIS A 143 17.46 -18.65 14.00
N PRO A 144 17.58 -18.85 15.33
CA PRO A 144 16.55 -18.44 16.30
C PRO A 144 16.13 -16.96 16.21
N SER A 145 17.04 -16.07 15.82
CA SER A 145 16.72 -14.65 15.62
C SER A 145 15.71 -14.41 14.50
N GLN A 146 15.74 -15.20 13.43
CA GLN A 146 14.79 -15.10 12.32
C GLN A 146 13.40 -15.57 12.76
N LEU A 147 13.34 -16.69 13.48
CA LEU A 147 12.10 -17.22 14.07
C LEU A 147 11.47 -16.22 15.05
N ALA A 148 12.27 -15.64 15.94
CA ALA A 148 11.82 -14.63 16.90
C ALA A 148 11.31 -13.34 16.21
N THR A 149 11.89 -12.98 15.07
CA THR A 149 11.49 -11.77 14.33
C THR A 149 10.08 -11.87 13.77
N VAL A 150 9.60 -13.08 13.42
CA VAL A 150 8.21 -13.29 12.98
C VAL A 150 7.22 -12.90 14.07
N GLY A 151 7.40 -13.40 15.30
CA GLY A 151 6.53 -13.03 16.42
C GLY A 151 6.63 -11.54 16.73
N LYS A 152 7.85 -11.01 16.79
CA LYS A 152 8.09 -9.59 17.05
C LYS A 152 7.37 -8.69 16.04
N SER A 153 7.49 -8.98 14.74
CA SER A 153 6.89 -8.14 13.70
C SER A 153 5.36 -8.19 13.74
N LEU A 154 4.76 -9.36 14.00
CA LEU A 154 3.30 -9.48 14.11
C LEU A 154 2.75 -8.73 15.32
N PHE A 155 3.39 -8.84 16.48
CA PHE A 155 3.00 -8.08 17.67
C PHE A 155 3.21 -6.57 17.50
N GLN A 156 4.30 -6.16 16.87
CA GLN A 156 4.54 -4.75 16.55
C GLN A 156 3.49 -4.22 15.58
N ARG A 157 3.13 -4.98 14.55
CA ARG A 157 2.08 -4.62 13.60
C ARG A 157 0.73 -4.46 14.30
N ALA A 158 0.35 -5.43 15.14
CA ALA A 158 -0.89 -5.35 15.93
C ALA A 158 -0.95 -4.07 16.79
N ARG A 159 0.15 -3.76 17.51
CA ARG A 159 0.23 -2.57 18.36
C ARG A 159 0.30 -1.24 17.59
N GLY A 160 0.86 -1.25 16.38
CA GLY A 160 0.95 -0.07 15.52
C GLY A 160 -0.33 0.24 14.76
N ILE A 161 -1.13 -0.79 14.43
CA ILE A 161 -2.32 -0.67 13.57
C ILE A 161 -3.63 -0.73 14.35
N CYS A 162 -3.73 -1.47 15.46
CA CYS A 162 -5.02 -1.62 16.13
C CYS A 162 -5.30 -0.47 17.09
N ASP A 163 -6.52 0.06 17.05
CA ASP A 163 -7.04 0.87 18.14
C ASP A 163 -7.22 0.05 19.43
N ARG A 164 -7.50 0.75 20.54
CA ARG A 164 -7.69 0.12 21.87
C ARG A 164 -8.79 -0.94 21.89
N LYS A 165 -9.83 -0.79 21.07
CA LYS A 165 -10.99 -1.70 21.04
C LYS A 165 -10.64 -3.01 20.34
N HIS A 166 -9.83 -2.96 19.28
CA HIS A 166 -9.51 -4.13 18.46
C HIS A 166 -8.19 -4.82 18.82
N LEU A 167 -7.30 -4.14 19.56
CA LEU A 167 -5.97 -4.65 19.87
C LEU A 167 -5.97 -6.00 20.59
N ALA A 168 -6.83 -6.19 21.60
CA ALA A 168 -6.84 -7.43 22.37
C ALA A 168 -7.17 -8.66 21.51
N ALA A 169 -8.18 -8.53 20.62
CA ALA A 169 -8.56 -9.60 19.70
C ALA A 169 -7.46 -9.90 18.68
N GLU A 170 -6.79 -8.86 18.17
CA GLU A 170 -5.66 -9.03 17.26
C GLU A 170 -4.47 -9.71 17.93
N LEU A 171 -4.13 -9.34 19.17
CA LEU A 171 -3.04 -9.99 19.92
C LEU A 171 -3.34 -11.48 20.16
N GLN A 172 -4.57 -11.81 20.53
CA GLN A 172 -5.01 -13.20 20.69
C GLN A 172 -4.90 -13.97 19.37
N HIS A 173 -5.28 -13.35 18.26
CA HIS A 173 -5.12 -13.94 16.94
C HIS A 173 -3.63 -14.18 16.60
N VAL A 174 -2.75 -13.20 16.86
CA VAL A 174 -1.30 -13.35 16.65
C VAL A 174 -0.74 -14.51 17.48
N GLU A 175 -1.15 -14.65 18.74
CA GLU A 175 -0.72 -15.77 19.58
C GLU A 175 -1.13 -17.13 19.00
N GLN A 176 -2.38 -17.27 18.54
CA GLN A 176 -2.86 -18.48 17.90
C GLN A 176 -2.04 -18.79 16.63
N VAL A 177 -1.82 -17.79 15.79
CA VAL A 177 -1.04 -17.93 14.55
C VAL A 177 0.39 -18.40 14.84
N LEU A 178 1.04 -17.86 15.87
CA LEU A 178 2.39 -18.30 16.24
C LEU A 178 2.40 -19.75 16.71
N GLN A 179 1.41 -20.18 17.49
CA GLN A 179 1.26 -21.58 17.91
C GLN A 179 1.07 -22.51 16.71
N ASP A 180 0.18 -22.15 15.78
CA ASP A 180 -0.09 -22.93 14.57
C ASP A 180 1.16 -23.10 13.69
N ASN A 181 2.07 -22.12 13.72
CA ASN A 181 3.35 -22.15 13.02
C ASN A 181 4.51 -22.72 13.88
N LYS A 182 4.23 -23.27 15.07
CA LYS A 182 5.21 -23.83 16.01
C LYS A 182 6.24 -22.82 16.52
N LEU A 183 5.91 -21.54 16.49
CA LEU A 183 6.73 -20.43 16.98
C LEU A 183 6.37 -20.09 18.44
N ARG A 184 7.35 -19.60 19.20
CA ARG A 184 7.11 -19.13 20.57
C ARG A 184 6.49 -17.75 20.57
N ALA A 185 5.39 -17.58 21.30
CA ALA A 185 4.83 -16.26 21.61
C ALA A 185 5.70 -15.60 22.68
N THR A 186 6.70 -14.82 22.30
CA THR A 186 7.41 -13.96 23.25
C THR A 186 6.79 -12.57 23.25
N SER A 187 5.89 -12.34 24.18
CA SER A 187 5.44 -11.02 24.62
C SER A 187 6.48 -10.44 25.57
N GLN A 188 7.53 -9.82 25.01
CA GLN A 188 8.36 -8.86 25.74
C GLN A 188 7.84 -7.45 25.51
#